data_AF-A0A2U8W778-F1
#
_entry.id   AF-A0A2U8W778-F1
#
_cell.length_a   1.000
_cell.length_b   1.000
_cell.length_c   1.000
_cell.angle_alpha   90.00
_cell.angle_beta   90.00
_cell.angle_gamma   90.00
#
_symmetry.space_group_name_H-M   'P 1'
#
loop_
_entity.id
_entity.type
_entity.pdbx_description
1 polymer ?
#
loop_
_entity_poly.entity_id
_entity_poly.type
_entity_poly.pdbx_seq_one_letter_code
_entity_poly.pdbx_strand_id
1 'polypeptide(L)'
;MTSPFHELRRFITEQMRMSHIYQPLMLKALLEGGGWASTRTVASAFLERDESQIDYYSEIVKRMPGRVLAAHGLVEREGSGFRLIPDALALSEEEKAQLLRLCDDAVAAYVEKRGKRLYAHRQAALGFISGNDRYEVLKGAGYRCELCGVPADERFLHVDHIIPRRHGGSDDRANLQALCYQCNGNKGAKDATDFRAVRAESDAREASCPFCDTTGRELVAENSLAVAFRDLYPVTPLHTLVIPRRHAATFFDLYEPERRAMNLLLDEARSQIRSADPAVTGFNIGMNCGDDAGQTVPHAHIHLIPRRRGDVEQPRGGVRGVIPGKANY
;
A
#
# COMPACT_ATOMS: atom_id res chain seq x y z
N MET A 1 -26.61 -40.95 -0.14
CA MET A 1 -25.69 -39.96 -0.74
C MET A 1 -26.41 -38.63 -0.78
N THR A 2 -25.82 -37.57 -0.23
CA THR A 2 -26.37 -36.20 -0.30
C THR A 2 -26.33 -35.70 -1.75
N SER A 3 -27.40 -35.04 -2.20
CA SER A 3 -27.46 -34.47 -3.55
C SER A 3 -26.37 -33.40 -3.72
N PRO A 4 -25.65 -33.34 -4.87
CA PRO A 4 -24.66 -32.29 -5.15
C PRO A 4 -25.20 -30.87 -4.96
N PHE A 5 -26.51 -30.68 -5.20
CA PHE A 5 -27.20 -29.42 -4.92
C PHE A 5 -27.21 -29.07 -3.43
N HIS A 6 -27.49 -30.04 -2.55
CA HIS A 6 -27.51 -29.82 -1.09
C HIS A 6 -26.11 -29.52 -0.55
N GLU A 7 -25.07 -30.13 -1.13
CA GLU A 7 -23.69 -29.89 -0.71
C GLU A 7 -23.19 -28.51 -1.12
N LEU A 8 -23.38 -28.11 -2.38
CA LEU A 8 -23.01 -26.77 -2.86
C LEU A 8 -23.81 -25.68 -2.14
N ARG A 9 -25.12 -25.89 -1.91
CA ARG A 9 -25.96 -24.96 -1.16
C ARG A 9 -25.46 -24.80 0.27
N ARG A 10 -25.26 -25.89 1.01
CA ARG A 10 -24.75 -25.86 2.39
C ARG A 10 -23.39 -25.17 2.45
N PHE A 11 -22.50 -25.43 1.49
CA PHE A 11 -21.22 -24.75 1.43
C PHE A 11 -21.41 -23.23 1.28
N ILE A 12 -22.21 -22.78 0.31
CA ILE A 12 -22.46 -21.36 0.04
C ILE A 12 -23.14 -20.66 1.22
N THR A 13 -24.13 -21.29 1.86
CA THR A 13 -24.97 -20.62 2.87
C THR A 13 -24.48 -20.75 4.30
N GLU A 14 -23.74 -21.82 4.64
CA GLU A 14 -23.41 -22.16 6.02
C GLU A 14 -21.89 -22.30 6.28
N GLN A 15 -21.07 -22.52 5.25
CA GLN A 15 -19.63 -22.81 5.42
C GLN A 15 -18.70 -21.79 4.77
N MET A 16 -19.15 -21.09 3.73
CA MET A 16 -18.38 -20.09 3.00
C MET A 16 -18.17 -18.87 3.91
N ARG A 17 -16.92 -18.68 4.34
CA ARG A 17 -16.49 -17.47 5.06
C ARG A 17 -15.91 -16.48 4.06
N MET A 18 -16.57 -15.34 3.91
CA MET A 18 -16.21 -14.34 2.91
C MET A 18 -15.05 -13.46 3.38
N SER A 19 -13.84 -13.72 2.86
CA SER A 19 -12.68 -12.81 2.96
C SER A 19 -12.36 -12.08 1.65
N HIS A 20 -12.89 -12.55 0.53
CA HIS A 20 -12.72 -12.01 -0.83
C HIS A 20 -13.75 -12.62 -1.79
N ILE A 21 -14.04 -11.94 -2.91
CA ILE A 21 -15.09 -12.32 -3.87
C ILE A 21 -14.74 -13.52 -4.77
N TYR A 22 -13.52 -14.06 -4.69
CA TYR A 22 -13.02 -15.08 -5.62
C TYR A 22 -13.73 -16.43 -5.51
N GLN A 23 -14.11 -16.85 -4.31
CA GLN A 23 -14.80 -18.14 -4.09
C GLN A 23 -16.19 -18.18 -4.75
N PRO A 24 -17.09 -17.20 -4.54
CA PRO A 24 -18.38 -17.18 -5.25
C PRO A 24 -18.22 -16.96 -6.75
N LEU A 25 -17.22 -16.18 -7.21
CA LEU A 25 -16.96 -15.98 -8.63
C LEU A 25 -16.46 -17.26 -9.33
N MET A 26 -15.59 -18.03 -8.68
CA MET A 26 -15.13 -19.32 -9.21
C MET A 26 -16.26 -20.32 -9.30
N LEU A 27 -17.09 -20.44 -8.24
CA LEU A 27 -18.26 -21.31 -8.27
C LEU A 27 -19.24 -20.90 -9.36
N LYS A 28 -19.48 -19.60 -9.53
CA LYS A 28 -20.34 -19.08 -10.60
C LYS A 28 -19.80 -19.43 -11.99
N ALA A 29 -18.51 -19.18 -12.25
CA ALA A 29 -17.89 -19.50 -13.54
C ALA A 29 -17.92 -21.01 -13.86
N LEU A 30 -17.74 -21.87 -12.85
CA LEU A 30 -17.85 -23.32 -13.00
C LEU A 30 -19.29 -23.76 -13.28
N LEU A 31 -20.29 -23.16 -12.61
CA LEU A 31 -21.70 -23.47 -12.83
C LEU A 31 -22.18 -22.99 -14.20
N GLU A 32 -21.78 -21.80 -14.64
CA GLU A 32 -22.06 -21.27 -15.98
C GLU A 32 -21.39 -22.10 -17.09
N GLY A 33 -20.22 -22.70 -16.80
CA GLY A 33 -19.52 -23.62 -17.68
C GLY A 33 -19.98 -25.09 -17.60
N GLY A 34 -21.13 -25.38 -16.99
CA GLY A 34 -21.66 -26.74 -16.91
C GLY A 34 -20.86 -27.69 -16.01
N GLY A 35 -20.20 -27.15 -14.98
CA GLY A 35 -19.34 -27.88 -14.05
C GLY A 35 -17.85 -27.78 -14.37
N TRP A 36 -17.46 -27.11 -15.46
CA TRP A 36 -16.06 -26.94 -15.87
C TRP A 36 -15.80 -25.54 -16.42
N ALA A 37 -14.67 -24.95 -16.04
CA ALA A 37 -14.16 -23.72 -16.63
C ALA A 37 -12.64 -23.79 -16.67
N SER A 38 -12.03 -23.25 -17.73
CA SER A 38 -10.58 -23.13 -17.79
C SER A 38 -10.09 -22.12 -16.75
N THR A 39 -8.86 -22.29 -16.25
CA THR A 39 -8.23 -21.32 -15.34
C THR A 39 -8.21 -19.90 -15.93
N ARG A 40 -8.09 -19.79 -17.27
CA ARG A 40 -8.18 -18.52 -18.00
C ARG A 40 -9.58 -17.91 -17.93
N THR A 41 -10.63 -18.72 -18.06
CA THR A 41 -12.04 -18.27 -17.97
C THR A 41 -12.38 -17.79 -16.56
N VAL A 42 -11.96 -18.53 -15.53
CA VAL A 42 -12.13 -18.12 -14.13
C VAL A 42 -11.36 -16.83 -13.83
N ALA A 43 -10.12 -16.71 -14.33
CA ALA A 43 -9.33 -15.49 -14.18
C ALA A 43 -9.93 -14.28 -14.92
N SER A 44 -10.51 -14.46 -16.11
CA SER A 44 -11.24 -13.40 -16.81
C SER A 44 -12.46 -12.91 -16.00
N ALA A 45 -13.22 -13.82 -15.39
CA ALA A 45 -14.35 -13.47 -14.54
C ALA A 45 -13.94 -12.69 -13.27
N PHE A 46 -12.69 -12.87 -12.80
CA PHE A 46 -12.12 -12.07 -11.73
C PHE A 46 -11.71 -10.67 -12.24
N LEU A 47 -11.09 -10.60 -13.42
CA LEU A 47 -10.61 -9.36 -14.03
C LEU A 47 -11.74 -8.40 -14.42
N GLU A 48 -12.90 -8.90 -14.84
CA GLU A 48 -14.09 -8.08 -15.16
C GLU A 48 -14.67 -7.35 -13.94
N ARG A 49 -14.22 -7.69 -12.72
CA ARG A 49 -14.72 -7.15 -11.46
C ARG A 49 -13.61 -6.53 -10.58
N ASP A 50 -12.39 -6.41 -11.10
CA ASP A 50 -11.25 -5.80 -10.41
C ASP A 50 -11.06 -4.33 -10.86
N GLU A 51 -11.64 -3.40 -10.08
CA GLU A 51 -11.57 -1.95 -10.34
C GLU A 51 -10.12 -1.44 -10.48
N SER A 52 -9.15 -2.06 -9.79
CA SER A 52 -7.76 -1.59 -9.76
C SER A 52 -6.98 -1.85 -11.05
N GLN A 53 -7.29 -2.95 -11.76
CA GLN A 53 -6.68 -3.27 -13.06
C GLN A 53 -7.32 -2.44 -14.18
N ILE A 54 -8.62 -2.18 -14.07
CA ILE A 54 -9.34 -1.31 -15.01
C ILE A 54 -8.76 0.11 -14.96
N ASP A 55 -8.45 0.63 -13.77
CA ASP A 55 -7.80 1.94 -13.61
C ASP A 55 -6.39 1.98 -14.23
N TYR A 56 -5.59 0.93 -14.02
CA TYR A 56 -4.24 0.83 -14.59
C TYR A 56 -4.25 0.82 -16.13
N TYR A 57 -5.09 -0.04 -16.73
CA TYR A 57 -5.21 -0.09 -18.19
C TYR A 57 -5.87 1.17 -18.77
N SER A 58 -6.79 1.80 -18.04
CA SER A 58 -7.38 3.09 -18.42
C SER A 58 -6.31 4.18 -18.57
N GLU A 59 -5.32 4.24 -17.67
CA GLU A 59 -4.21 5.18 -17.78
C GLU A 59 -3.25 4.84 -18.94
N ILE A 60 -3.02 3.55 -19.20
CA ILE A 60 -2.24 3.08 -20.35
C ILE A 60 -2.89 3.52 -21.66
N VAL A 61 -4.20 3.29 -21.82
CA VAL A 61 -4.95 3.65 -23.03
C VAL A 61 -4.87 5.16 -23.28
N LYS A 62 -5.04 5.99 -22.25
CA LYS A 62 -4.95 7.45 -22.37
C LYS A 62 -3.56 7.94 -22.79
N ARG A 63 -2.50 7.36 -22.24
CA ARG A 63 -1.12 7.88 -22.40
C ARG A 63 -0.44 7.41 -23.68
N MET A 64 -0.77 6.22 -24.17
CA MET A 64 -0.07 5.58 -25.29
C MET A 64 -0.92 5.54 -26.56
N PRO A 65 -1.85 4.58 -26.76
CA PRO A 65 -2.58 4.49 -28.01
C PRO A 65 -3.51 5.70 -28.22
N GLY A 66 -4.21 6.17 -27.19
CA GLY A 66 -5.11 7.32 -27.29
C GLY A 66 -4.40 8.60 -27.69
N ARG A 67 -3.22 8.88 -27.10
CA ARG A 67 -2.39 10.04 -27.48
C ARG A 67 -1.87 9.93 -28.92
N VAL A 68 -1.36 8.77 -29.31
CA VAL A 68 -0.77 8.56 -30.64
C VAL A 68 -1.85 8.69 -31.72
N LEU A 69 -2.98 8.00 -31.56
CA LEU A 69 -4.07 8.06 -32.54
C LEU A 69 -4.70 9.47 -32.61
N ALA A 70 -4.75 10.20 -31.49
CA ALA A 70 -5.20 11.59 -31.49
C ALA A 70 -4.21 12.53 -32.20
N ALA A 71 -2.91 12.32 -32.03
CA ALA A 71 -1.88 13.08 -32.76
C ALA A 71 -1.94 12.84 -34.28
N HIS A 72 -2.44 11.68 -34.71
CA HIS A 72 -2.70 11.35 -36.11
C HIS A 72 -4.09 11.75 -36.61
N GLY A 73 -4.92 12.43 -35.78
CA GLY A 73 -6.26 12.86 -36.16
C GLY A 73 -7.23 11.72 -36.44
N LEU A 74 -6.99 10.53 -35.88
CA LEU A 74 -7.84 9.34 -36.06
C LEU A 74 -8.84 9.16 -34.93
N VAL A 75 -8.53 9.63 -33.72
CA VAL A 75 -9.46 9.63 -32.58
C VAL A 75 -9.46 10.97 -31.87
N GLU A 76 -10.59 11.32 -31.28
CA GLU A 76 -10.72 12.42 -30.32
C GLU A 76 -11.26 11.91 -28.99
N ARG A 77 -11.13 12.72 -27.95
CA ARG A 77 -11.58 12.34 -26.61
C ARG A 77 -13.04 12.77 -26.42
N GLU A 78 -13.89 11.81 -26.07
CA GLU A 78 -15.29 12.05 -25.75
C GLU A 78 -15.58 11.54 -24.33
N GLY A 79 -15.72 12.45 -23.37
CA GLY A 79 -15.87 12.11 -21.94
C GLY A 79 -14.69 11.29 -21.40
N SER A 80 -14.99 10.09 -20.86
CA SER A 80 -14.00 9.12 -20.38
C SER A 80 -13.46 8.19 -21.47
N GLY A 81 -13.95 8.29 -22.71
CA GLY A 81 -13.61 7.41 -23.83
C GLY A 81 -12.96 8.12 -25.03
N PHE A 82 -12.92 7.41 -26.16
CA PHE A 82 -12.37 7.86 -27.43
C PHE A 82 -13.39 7.65 -28.55
N ARG A 83 -13.49 8.61 -29.45
CA ARG A 83 -14.33 8.56 -30.65
C ARG A 83 -13.43 8.58 -31.88
N LEU A 84 -13.70 7.74 -32.88
CA LEU A 84 -13.01 7.83 -34.17
C LEU A 84 -13.43 9.14 -34.86
N ILE A 85 -12.46 9.90 -35.37
CA ILE A 85 -12.70 11.19 -36.05
C ILE A 85 -13.34 11.00 -37.42
N PRO A 86 -12.92 10.02 -38.26
CA PRO A 86 -13.78 9.55 -39.34
C PRO A 86 -15.04 8.94 -38.69
N ASP A 87 -16.22 9.40 -39.08
CA ASP A 87 -17.46 8.84 -38.55
C ASP A 87 -17.54 7.35 -38.89
N ALA A 88 -17.41 6.50 -37.86
CA ALA A 88 -17.45 5.06 -38.02
C ALA A 88 -18.84 4.56 -38.50
N LEU A 89 -19.88 5.41 -38.43
CA LEU A 89 -21.20 5.17 -39.01
C LEU A 89 -21.22 5.33 -40.54
N ALA A 90 -20.21 5.97 -41.13
CA ALA A 90 -20.07 6.12 -42.58
C ALA A 90 -19.36 4.92 -43.25
N LEU A 91 -18.85 3.97 -42.45
CA LEU A 91 -18.22 2.75 -42.97
C LEU A 91 -19.29 1.67 -43.23
N SER A 92 -19.22 1.02 -44.39
CA SER A 92 -20.01 -0.18 -44.68
C SER A 92 -19.58 -1.35 -43.77
N GLU A 93 -20.42 -2.36 -43.60
CA GLU A 93 -20.07 -3.54 -42.81
C GLU A 93 -18.88 -4.30 -43.43
N GLU A 94 -18.75 -4.29 -44.76
CA GLU A 94 -17.60 -4.84 -45.48
C GLU A 94 -16.32 -4.05 -45.20
N GLU A 95 -16.38 -2.72 -45.17
CA GLU A 95 -15.25 -1.84 -44.85
C GLU A 95 -14.81 -2.00 -43.40
N LYS A 96 -15.77 -2.09 -42.45
CA LYS A 96 -15.48 -2.40 -41.04
C LYS A 96 -14.82 -3.76 -40.89
N ALA A 97 -15.35 -4.80 -41.55
CA ALA A 97 -14.78 -6.14 -41.52
C ALA A 97 -13.37 -6.18 -42.13
N GLN A 98 -13.12 -5.37 -43.18
CA GLN A 98 -11.80 -5.22 -43.76
C GLN A 98 -10.82 -4.53 -42.81
N LEU A 99 -11.22 -3.44 -42.16
CA LEU A 99 -10.39 -2.74 -41.17
C LEU A 99 -10.08 -3.62 -39.95
N LEU A 100 -11.05 -4.39 -39.46
CA LEU A 100 -10.85 -5.35 -38.37
C LEU A 100 -9.83 -6.43 -38.76
N ARG A 101 -9.97 -7.01 -39.97
CA ARG A 101 -8.98 -7.95 -40.51
C ARG A 101 -7.59 -7.32 -40.61
N LEU A 102 -7.49 -6.07 -41.08
CA LEU A 102 -6.21 -5.36 -41.15
C LEU A 102 -5.61 -5.11 -39.76
N CYS A 103 -6.43 -4.84 -38.73
CA CYS A 103 -5.96 -4.76 -37.35
C CYS A 103 -5.48 -6.12 -36.84
N ASP A 104 -6.23 -7.20 -37.09
CA ASP A 104 -5.85 -8.56 -36.70
C ASP A 104 -4.57 -9.02 -37.40
N ASP A 105 -4.45 -8.75 -38.70
CA ASP A 105 -3.26 -9.04 -39.51
C ASP A 105 -2.06 -8.20 -39.05
N ALA A 106 -2.24 -6.93 -38.70
CA ALA A 106 -1.18 -6.09 -38.15
C ALA A 106 -0.71 -6.60 -36.78
N VAL A 107 -1.63 -7.05 -35.93
CA VAL A 107 -1.32 -7.70 -34.65
C VAL A 107 -0.59 -9.01 -34.89
N ALA A 108 -1.09 -9.87 -35.79
CA ALA A 108 -0.49 -11.15 -36.14
C ALA A 108 0.91 -10.98 -36.75
N ALA A 109 1.09 -10.04 -37.68
CA ALA A 109 2.37 -9.71 -38.27
C ALA A 109 3.36 -9.12 -37.25
N TYR A 110 2.89 -8.32 -36.29
CA TYR A 110 3.70 -7.84 -35.18
C TYR A 110 4.13 -9.00 -34.25
N VAL A 111 3.21 -9.93 -33.96
CA VAL A 111 3.47 -11.19 -33.23
C VAL A 111 4.50 -12.06 -33.95
N GLU A 112 4.36 -12.22 -35.27
CA GLU A 112 5.18 -13.07 -36.11
C GLU A 112 6.58 -12.48 -36.37
N LYS A 113 6.69 -11.19 -36.70
CA LYS A 113 7.95 -10.47 -36.93
C LYS A 113 8.87 -10.45 -35.70
N ARG A 114 8.30 -10.50 -34.50
CA ARG A 114 9.05 -10.65 -33.24
C ARG A 114 9.11 -12.11 -32.77
N GLY A 115 8.49 -13.07 -33.46
CA GLY A 115 8.42 -14.49 -33.10
C GLY A 115 7.79 -14.76 -31.73
N LYS A 116 7.97 -15.99 -31.19
CA LYS A 116 7.67 -16.39 -29.79
C LYS A 116 8.27 -15.45 -28.72
N ARG A 117 9.07 -14.47 -29.13
CA ARG A 117 9.57 -13.35 -28.34
C ARG A 117 8.54 -12.25 -28.07
N LEU A 118 7.34 -12.25 -28.68
CA LEU A 118 6.27 -11.35 -28.23
C LEU A 118 5.82 -11.67 -26.79
N TYR A 119 5.95 -12.94 -26.40
CA TYR A 119 5.79 -13.37 -25.01
C TYR A 119 7.13 -13.59 -24.29
N ALA A 120 8.25 -13.82 -24.99
CA ALA A 120 9.55 -13.92 -24.32
C ALA A 120 10.11 -12.56 -23.84
N HIS A 121 9.73 -11.43 -24.46
CA HIS A 121 10.06 -10.10 -23.89
C HIS A 121 9.10 -9.70 -22.76
N ARG A 122 7.91 -10.30 -22.68
CA ARG A 122 7.14 -10.29 -21.44
C ARG A 122 7.66 -11.29 -20.42
N GLN A 123 8.37 -12.36 -20.77
CA GLN A 123 9.03 -13.24 -19.79
C GLN A 123 10.42 -12.75 -19.35
N ALA A 124 11.09 -11.91 -20.14
CA ALA A 124 12.40 -11.35 -19.81
C ALA A 124 12.32 -9.89 -19.31
N ALA A 125 11.18 -9.20 -19.49
CA ALA A 125 10.93 -7.86 -18.94
C ALA A 125 9.70 -7.77 -18.01
N LEU A 126 8.85 -8.80 -17.93
CA LEU A 126 8.14 -9.11 -16.69
C LEU A 126 8.91 -10.26 -16.07
N GLY A 127 9.70 -9.94 -15.07
CA GLY A 127 10.24 -10.96 -14.19
C GLY A 127 9.11 -11.74 -13.59
N PHE A 128 8.80 -12.90 -14.16
CA PHE A 128 7.92 -13.85 -13.52
C PHE A 128 8.70 -14.42 -12.34
N ILE A 129 8.67 -13.70 -11.23
CA ILE A 129 8.94 -14.27 -9.92
C ILE A 129 7.99 -15.46 -9.83
N SER A 130 8.54 -16.66 -9.66
CA SER A 130 7.72 -17.86 -9.66
C SER A 130 6.57 -17.70 -8.67
N GLY A 131 5.38 -18.24 -8.96
CA GLY A 131 4.25 -18.14 -8.03
C GLY A 131 4.61 -18.63 -6.62
N ASN A 132 5.52 -19.60 -6.54
CA ASN A 132 6.09 -20.11 -5.30
C ASN A 132 7.01 -19.10 -4.60
N ASP A 133 7.94 -18.46 -5.32
CA ASP A 133 8.80 -17.42 -4.74
C ASP A 133 8.00 -16.17 -4.35
N ARG A 134 7.00 -15.80 -5.14
CA ARG A 134 6.07 -14.72 -4.81
C ARG A 134 5.32 -15.04 -3.53
N TYR A 135 4.80 -16.26 -3.41
CA TYR A 135 4.13 -16.72 -2.21
C TYR A 135 5.07 -16.74 -1.00
N GLU A 136 6.28 -17.29 -1.13
CA GLU A 136 7.25 -17.36 -0.03
C GLU A 136 7.78 -15.98 0.38
N VAL A 137 7.93 -15.03 -0.55
CA VAL A 137 8.27 -13.63 -0.21
C VAL A 137 7.11 -12.95 0.49
N LEU A 138 5.88 -13.07 -0.01
CA LEU A 138 4.71 -12.47 0.65
C LEU A 138 4.43 -13.09 2.02
N LYS A 139 4.57 -14.41 2.16
CA LYS A 139 4.47 -15.14 3.42
C LYS A 139 5.61 -14.75 4.37
N GLY A 140 6.83 -14.66 3.85
CA GLY A 140 8.00 -14.16 4.58
C GLY A 140 7.81 -12.72 5.05
N ALA A 141 7.14 -11.89 4.26
CA ALA A 141 6.73 -10.53 4.59
C ALA A 141 5.42 -10.46 5.40
N GLY A 142 4.77 -11.60 5.66
CA GLY A 142 3.60 -11.69 6.57
C GLY A 142 2.41 -10.96 5.98
N TYR A 143 2.37 -10.91 4.64
CA TYR A 143 1.41 -10.16 3.85
C TYR A 143 1.36 -8.68 4.23
N ARG A 144 2.52 -8.08 4.53
CA ARG A 144 2.68 -6.64 4.78
C ARG A 144 3.75 -6.04 3.88
N CYS A 145 3.62 -4.76 3.58
CA CYS A 145 4.67 -4.00 2.91
C CYS A 145 5.90 -3.90 3.83
N GLU A 146 7.06 -4.28 3.34
CA GLU A 146 8.32 -4.24 4.09
C GLU A 146 8.88 -2.82 4.22
N LEU A 147 8.47 -1.89 3.35
CA LEU A 147 8.57 -0.46 3.63
C LEU A 147 7.48 -0.07 4.63
N CYS A 148 6.30 0.41 4.22
CA CYS A 148 5.37 1.09 5.14
C CYS A 148 4.57 0.22 6.14
N GLY A 149 4.74 -1.11 6.18
CA GLY A 149 4.01 -2.01 7.09
C GLY A 149 2.51 -2.20 6.79
N VAL A 150 1.97 -1.55 5.76
CA VAL A 150 0.55 -1.68 5.37
C VAL A 150 0.24 -3.14 5.02
N PRO A 151 -0.88 -3.71 5.51
CA PRO A 151 -1.23 -5.09 5.19
C PRO A 151 -1.79 -5.22 3.76
N ALA A 152 -1.69 -6.43 3.22
CA ALA A 152 -2.06 -6.74 1.84
C ALA A 152 -3.57 -6.63 1.57
N ASP A 153 -4.39 -6.71 2.61
CA ASP A 153 -5.84 -6.49 2.58
C ASP A 153 -6.20 -4.99 2.54
N GLU A 154 -5.35 -4.10 3.07
CA GLU A 154 -5.51 -2.66 2.93
C GLU A 154 -4.89 -2.14 1.63
N ARG A 155 -3.71 -2.61 1.22
CA ARG A 155 -3.06 -2.20 -0.04
C ARG A 155 -2.36 -3.36 -0.73
N PHE A 156 -2.57 -3.46 -2.04
CA PHE A 156 -1.90 -4.46 -2.87
C PHE A 156 -0.38 -4.40 -2.74
N LEU A 157 0.23 -5.57 -2.55
CA LEU A 157 1.67 -5.76 -2.46
C LEU A 157 2.26 -6.32 -3.77
N HIS A 158 3.26 -5.62 -4.27
CA HIS A 158 4.19 -6.08 -5.28
C HIS A 158 5.32 -6.87 -4.62
N VAL A 159 5.82 -7.88 -5.30
CA VAL A 159 7.13 -8.44 -4.98
C VAL A 159 8.09 -7.79 -5.97
N ASP A 160 9.00 -6.97 -5.45
CA ASP A 160 9.95 -6.17 -6.20
C ASP A 160 11.39 -6.59 -5.88
N HIS A 161 12.31 -6.25 -6.78
CA HIS A 161 13.72 -6.50 -6.59
C HIS A 161 14.34 -5.46 -5.65
N ILE A 162 15.19 -5.91 -4.71
CA ILE A 162 16.01 -5.05 -3.86
C ILE A 162 16.96 -4.27 -4.74
N ILE A 163 17.94 -4.95 -5.33
CA ILE A 163 18.76 -4.42 -6.41
C ILE A 163 17.93 -4.51 -7.70
N PRO A 164 17.58 -3.38 -8.35
CA PRO A 164 16.81 -3.43 -9.59
C PRO A 164 17.57 -4.17 -10.69
N ARG A 165 16.86 -4.92 -11.54
CA ARG A 165 17.47 -5.70 -12.64
C ARG A 165 18.41 -4.91 -13.55
N ARG A 166 18.06 -3.65 -13.85
CA ARG A 166 18.90 -2.76 -14.68
C ARG A 166 20.26 -2.44 -14.04
N HIS A 167 20.38 -2.68 -12.74
CA HIS A 167 21.61 -2.55 -11.95
C HIS A 167 22.23 -3.91 -11.60
N GLY A 168 21.83 -4.99 -12.29
CA GLY A 168 22.40 -6.33 -12.12
C GLY A 168 21.76 -7.20 -11.04
N GLY A 169 20.60 -6.80 -10.50
CA GLY A 169 19.91 -7.60 -9.48
C GLY A 169 19.39 -8.94 -10.02
N SER A 170 19.57 -10.00 -9.24
CA SER A 170 19.13 -11.36 -9.58
C SER A 170 17.64 -11.58 -9.28
N ASP A 171 17.08 -12.67 -9.82
CA ASP A 171 15.73 -13.14 -9.53
C ASP A 171 15.65 -14.07 -8.31
N ASP A 172 16.78 -14.29 -7.65
CA ASP A 172 16.83 -15.12 -6.47
C ASP A 172 15.98 -14.47 -5.38
N ARG A 173 15.32 -15.31 -4.58
CA ARG A 173 14.51 -14.86 -3.44
C ARG A 173 15.28 -13.93 -2.49
N ALA A 174 16.60 -14.09 -2.41
CA ALA A 174 17.50 -13.24 -1.65
C ALA A 174 17.55 -11.78 -2.14
N ASN A 175 17.12 -11.48 -3.36
CA ASN A 175 17.02 -10.14 -3.94
C ASN A 175 15.57 -9.66 -4.09
N LEU A 176 14.58 -10.32 -3.47
CA LEU A 176 13.16 -9.96 -3.56
C LEU A 176 12.63 -9.44 -2.23
N GLN A 177 11.72 -8.47 -2.30
CA GLN A 177 11.04 -7.85 -1.16
C GLN A 177 9.58 -7.49 -1.47
N ALA A 178 8.71 -7.43 -0.47
CA ALA A 178 7.29 -7.12 -0.63
C ALA A 178 6.99 -5.64 -0.37
N LEU A 179 6.52 -4.90 -1.37
CA LEU A 179 6.23 -3.45 -1.27
C LEU A 179 4.82 -3.13 -1.76
N CYS A 180 4.09 -2.25 -1.07
CA CYS A 180 2.81 -1.75 -1.59
C CYS A 180 3.04 -0.88 -2.83
N TYR A 181 2.03 -0.74 -3.69
CA TYR A 181 2.17 -0.03 -4.97
C TYR A 181 2.75 1.40 -4.83
N GLN A 182 2.40 2.14 -3.77
CA GLN A 182 2.94 3.47 -3.50
C GLN A 182 4.42 3.43 -3.12
N CYS A 183 4.79 2.52 -2.21
CA CYS A 183 6.17 2.37 -1.75
C CYS A 183 7.08 1.91 -2.88
N ASN A 184 6.60 0.96 -3.68
CA ASN A 184 7.28 0.49 -4.88
C ASN A 184 7.48 1.62 -5.90
N GLY A 185 6.43 2.42 -6.15
CA GLY A 185 6.51 3.58 -7.04
C GLY A 185 7.50 4.64 -6.55
N ASN A 186 7.53 4.90 -5.24
CA ASN A 186 8.42 5.89 -4.62
C ASN A 186 9.90 5.46 -4.62
N LYS A 187 10.18 4.19 -4.29
CA LYS A 187 11.52 3.58 -4.39
C LYS A 187 12.09 3.81 -5.79
N GLY A 188 11.29 3.47 -6.80
CA GLY A 188 11.70 3.52 -8.19
C GLY A 188 12.92 2.65 -8.46
N ALA A 189 13.38 2.62 -9.70
CA ALA A 189 14.45 1.71 -10.10
C ALA A 189 15.87 2.21 -9.75
N LYS A 190 16.04 3.31 -8.99
CA LYS A 190 17.36 3.86 -8.60
C LYS A 190 17.75 3.48 -7.18
N ASP A 191 16.79 3.04 -6.37
CA ASP A 191 17.00 2.71 -4.97
C ASP A 191 17.14 1.19 -4.82
N ALA A 192 18.22 0.77 -4.16
CA ALA A 192 18.59 -0.62 -3.90
C ALA A 192 18.42 -1.03 -2.42
N THR A 193 17.68 -0.24 -1.65
CA THR A 193 17.47 -0.48 -0.21
C THR A 193 16.72 -1.79 0.02
N ASP A 194 17.25 -2.58 0.95
CA ASP A 194 16.63 -3.81 1.45
C ASP A 194 15.69 -3.48 2.61
N PHE A 195 14.39 -3.43 2.34
CA PHE A 195 13.38 -3.13 3.35
C PHE A 195 12.98 -4.36 4.18
N ARG A 196 13.50 -5.57 3.88
CA ARG A 196 13.20 -6.78 4.68
C ARG A 196 13.77 -6.70 6.09
N ALA A 197 14.88 -6.00 6.26
CA ALA A 197 15.52 -5.78 7.57
C ALA A 197 14.57 -5.14 8.58
N VAL A 198 13.62 -4.31 8.09
CA VAL A 198 12.58 -3.68 8.91
C VAL A 198 11.72 -4.74 9.63
N ARG A 199 11.54 -5.93 9.05
CA ARG A 199 10.62 -6.96 9.57
C ARG A 199 11.25 -8.00 10.50
N ALA A 200 12.55 -8.27 10.38
CA ALA A 200 13.26 -9.11 11.34
C ALA A 200 13.34 -8.40 12.72
N GLU A 201 13.31 -7.08 12.70
CA GLU A 201 13.36 -6.25 13.90
C GLU A 201 11.98 -5.69 14.29
N SER A 202 10.98 -5.59 13.41
CA SER A 202 9.70 -4.88 13.67
C SER A 202 8.93 -5.31 14.93
N ASP A 203 9.13 -6.56 15.37
CA ASP A 203 8.53 -7.12 16.58
C ASP A 203 9.54 -7.30 17.73
N ALA A 204 10.76 -6.79 17.59
CA ALA A 204 11.73 -6.78 18.66
C ALA A 204 11.15 -5.95 19.81
N ARG A 205 10.76 -6.63 20.88
CA ARG A 205 10.28 -6.04 22.13
C ARG A 205 11.32 -6.29 23.21
N GLU A 206 11.47 -5.33 24.10
CA GLU A 206 12.27 -5.50 25.30
C GLU A 206 11.34 -5.76 26.49
N ALA A 207 11.54 -6.89 27.18
CA ALA A 207 10.64 -7.34 28.25
C ALA A 207 10.54 -6.34 29.42
N SER A 208 11.61 -5.59 29.70
CA SER A 208 11.68 -4.55 30.73
C SER A 208 11.13 -3.19 30.30
N CYS A 209 10.83 -2.99 29.02
CA CYS A 209 10.42 -1.68 28.52
C CYS A 209 8.92 -1.41 28.78
N PRO A 210 8.56 -0.34 29.52
CA PRO A 210 7.17 -0.02 29.84
C PRO A 210 6.36 0.51 28.64
N PHE A 211 6.99 0.75 27.50
CA PHE A 211 6.34 1.10 26.22
C PHE A 211 6.21 -0.11 25.29
N CYS A 212 6.97 -1.19 25.54
CA CYS A 212 6.74 -2.44 24.84
C CYS A 212 5.47 -3.14 25.32
N ASP A 213 5.14 -3.03 26.61
CA ASP A 213 3.87 -3.46 27.19
C ASP A 213 2.87 -2.29 27.28
N THR A 214 1.84 -2.33 26.44
CA THR A 214 0.77 -1.31 26.43
C THR A 214 -0.44 -1.72 27.27
N THR A 215 -0.36 -2.80 28.04
CA THR A 215 -1.45 -3.27 28.90
C THR A 215 -1.84 -2.20 29.91
N GLY A 216 -3.13 -1.90 30.03
CA GLY A 216 -3.65 -0.87 30.95
C GLY A 216 -3.44 0.57 30.52
N ARG A 217 -2.87 0.84 29.34
CA ARG A 217 -2.78 2.18 28.75
C ARG A 217 -4.11 2.57 28.10
N GLU A 218 -4.46 3.86 28.15
CA GLU A 218 -5.59 4.40 27.38
C GLU A 218 -5.16 4.58 25.91
N LEU A 219 -5.47 3.59 25.08
CA LEU A 219 -5.19 3.63 23.65
C LEU A 219 -6.04 4.69 22.93
N VAL A 220 -5.39 5.51 22.11
CA VAL A 220 -6.01 6.59 21.32
C VAL A 220 -6.19 6.15 19.87
N ALA A 221 -5.15 5.58 19.29
CA ALA A 221 -5.13 5.07 17.92
C ALA A 221 -3.98 4.09 17.75
N GLU A 222 -4.08 3.19 16.79
CA GLU A 222 -2.97 2.30 16.45
C GLU A 222 -2.98 1.96 14.97
N ASN A 223 -1.80 1.63 14.45
CA ASN A 223 -1.66 1.05 13.13
C ASN A 223 -0.66 -0.12 13.18
N SER A 224 -0.21 -0.58 12.02
CA SER A 224 0.64 -1.75 11.91
C SER A 224 2.03 -1.59 12.52
N LEU A 225 2.57 -0.36 12.62
CA LEU A 225 3.95 -0.11 13.06
C LEU A 225 4.04 0.83 14.27
N ALA A 226 2.95 1.46 14.67
CA ALA A 226 2.94 2.43 15.76
C ALA A 226 1.67 2.33 16.61
N VAL A 227 1.75 2.87 17.82
CA VAL A 227 0.64 2.96 18.78
C VAL A 227 0.65 4.35 19.41
N ALA A 228 -0.52 4.94 19.60
CA ALA A 228 -0.72 6.19 20.32
C ALA A 228 -1.58 5.94 21.57
N PHE A 229 -1.15 6.46 22.72
CA PHE A 229 -1.87 6.33 23.99
C PHE A 229 -1.69 7.56 24.89
N ARG A 230 -2.60 7.77 25.85
CA ARG A 230 -2.47 8.89 26.81
C ARG A 230 -1.30 8.69 27.76
N ASP A 231 -0.55 9.75 27.98
CA ASP A 231 0.51 9.76 28.98
C ASP A 231 -0.10 9.58 30.39
N LEU A 232 0.54 8.77 31.22
CA LEU A 232 0.14 8.58 32.62
C LEU A 232 0.48 9.82 33.47
N TYR A 233 1.47 10.61 33.03
CA TYR A 233 1.93 11.82 33.68
C TYR A 233 1.84 12.99 32.69
N PRO A 234 0.61 13.42 32.33
CA PRO A 234 0.41 14.39 31.28
C PRO A 234 0.97 15.78 31.65
N VAL A 235 1.75 16.40 30.74
CA VAL A 235 2.20 17.80 30.90
C VAL A 235 1.01 18.76 30.88
N THR A 236 0.03 18.46 30.02
CA THR A 236 -1.27 19.14 29.95
C THR A 236 -2.36 18.10 29.69
N PRO A 237 -3.64 18.35 30.05
CA PRO A 237 -4.72 17.41 29.77
C PRO A 237 -4.75 16.97 28.30
N LEU A 238 -4.96 15.66 28.09
CA LEU A 238 -4.92 14.97 26.80
C LEU A 238 -3.53 14.81 26.16
N HIS A 239 -2.44 14.97 26.93
CA HIS A 239 -1.08 14.62 26.46
C HIS A 239 -1.04 13.17 25.97
N THR A 240 -0.61 12.98 24.72
CA THR A 240 -0.53 11.68 24.06
C THR A 240 0.91 11.38 23.69
N LEU A 241 1.32 10.13 23.88
CA LEU A 241 2.57 9.59 23.36
C LEU A 241 2.28 8.77 22.11
N VAL A 242 3.10 8.93 21.07
CA VAL A 242 3.10 8.07 19.87
C VAL A 242 4.43 7.32 19.81
N ILE A 243 4.37 6.00 19.80
CA ILE A 243 5.55 5.11 19.84
C ILE A 243 5.55 4.14 18.66
N PRO A 244 6.72 3.67 18.19
CA PRO A 244 6.78 2.50 17.32
C PRO A 244 6.39 1.24 18.12
N ARG A 245 5.89 0.23 17.41
CA ARG A 245 5.69 -1.12 17.99
C ARG A 245 7.04 -1.76 18.30
N ARG A 246 7.97 -1.72 17.36
CA ARG A 246 9.34 -2.16 17.61
C ARG A 246 9.96 -1.34 18.74
N HIS A 247 10.74 -2.00 19.59
CA HIS A 247 11.64 -1.31 20.50
C HIS A 247 12.80 -0.68 19.73
N ALA A 248 12.75 0.64 19.58
CA ALA A 248 13.81 1.45 19.03
C ALA A 248 14.16 2.52 20.05
N ALA A 249 15.42 2.66 20.46
CA ALA A 249 15.77 3.48 21.63
C ALA A 249 15.44 4.96 21.42
N THR A 250 15.81 5.51 20.27
CA THR A 250 15.65 6.93 19.95
C THR A 250 15.05 7.13 18.55
N PHE A 251 14.72 8.37 18.19
CA PHE A 251 14.28 8.72 16.83
C PHE A 251 15.29 8.29 15.74
N PHE A 252 16.58 8.29 16.09
CA PHE A 252 17.66 7.96 15.16
C PHE A 252 17.76 6.46 14.87
N ASP A 253 17.16 5.63 15.73
CA ASP A 253 17.10 4.17 15.56
C ASP A 253 15.86 3.73 14.78
N LEU A 254 14.93 4.65 14.49
CA LEU A 254 13.71 4.36 13.72
C LEU A 254 14.01 4.19 12.24
N TYR A 255 13.34 3.21 11.64
CA TYR A 255 13.23 3.10 10.20
C TYR A 255 12.22 4.13 9.67
N GLU A 256 12.42 4.60 8.44
CA GLU A 256 11.54 5.59 7.80
C GLU A 256 10.04 5.20 7.78
N PRO A 257 9.68 3.92 7.60
CA PRO A 257 8.31 3.45 7.79
C PRO A 257 7.70 3.71 9.16
N GLU A 258 8.47 3.48 10.22
CA GLU A 258 8.03 3.67 11.60
C GLU A 258 7.78 5.16 11.83
N ARG A 259 8.69 6.02 11.36
CA ARG A 259 8.52 7.47 11.40
C ARG A 259 7.24 7.91 10.69
N ARG A 260 6.98 7.38 9.49
CA ARG A 260 5.75 7.67 8.75
C ARG A 260 4.51 7.18 9.48
N ALA A 261 4.53 5.96 10.00
CA ALA A 261 3.42 5.37 10.73
C ALA A 261 3.11 6.15 12.01
N MET A 262 4.13 6.59 12.74
CA MET A 262 4.00 7.46 13.91
C MET A 262 3.43 8.83 13.52
N ASN A 263 3.88 9.45 12.43
CA ASN A 263 3.33 10.73 11.97
C ASN A 263 1.85 10.64 11.58
N LEU A 264 1.41 9.53 10.97
CA LEU A 264 -0.02 9.32 10.68
C LEU A 264 -0.86 9.27 11.96
N LEU A 265 -0.38 8.58 13.00
CA LEU A 265 -1.08 8.57 14.30
C LEU A 265 -1.03 9.91 15.01
N LEU A 266 0.02 10.70 14.79
CA LEU A 266 0.13 12.05 15.34
C LEU A 266 -0.98 12.96 14.80
N ASP A 267 -1.23 12.91 13.48
CA ASP A 267 -2.30 13.66 12.83
C ASP A 267 -3.70 13.19 13.30
N GLU A 268 -3.90 11.88 13.43
CA GLU A 268 -5.15 11.31 13.92
C GLU A 268 -5.41 11.70 15.39
N ALA A 269 -4.44 11.50 16.28
CA ALA A 269 -4.54 11.88 17.68
C ALA A 269 -4.80 13.38 17.85
N ARG A 270 -4.14 14.23 17.05
CA ARG A 270 -4.41 15.68 17.02
C ARG A 270 -5.86 15.97 16.66
N SER A 271 -6.41 15.30 15.64
CA SER A 271 -7.80 15.47 15.21
C SER A 271 -8.79 15.08 16.30
N GLN A 272 -8.56 13.92 16.94
CA GLN A 272 -9.38 13.46 18.07
C GLN A 272 -9.33 14.43 19.25
N ILE A 273 -8.14 14.93 19.62
CA ILE A 273 -7.96 15.90 20.70
C ILE A 273 -8.74 17.19 20.43
N ARG A 274 -8.62 17.75 19.22
CA ARG A 274 -9.36 18.98 18.85
C ARG A 274 -10.87 18.78 18.86
N SER A 275 -11.33 17.58 18.53
CA SER A 275 -12.75 17.25 18.56
C SER A 275 -13.26 17.10 19.99
N ALA A 276 -12.44 16.52 20.89
CA ALA A 276 -12.79 16.32 22.29
C ALA A 276 -12.69 17.61 23.13
N ASP A 277 -11.74 18.51 22.82
CA ASP A 277 -11.54 19.77 23.52
C ASP A 277 -11.35 20.94 22.54
N PRO A 278 -12.44 21.68 22.24
CA PRO A 278 -12.39 22.85 21.37
C PRO A 278 -11.53 24.02 21.88
N ALA A 279 -11.17 24.04 23.17
CA ALA A 279 -10.29 25.07 23.74
C ALA A 279 -8.83 24.85 23.37
N VAL A 280 -8.46 23.68 22.84
CA VAL A 280 -7.12 23.40 22.32
C VAL A 280 -6.90 24.18 21.03
N THR A 281 -6.01 25.17 21.09
CA THR A 281 -5.68 26.07 19.97
C THR A 281 -4.29 25.85 19.40
N GLY A 282 -3.45 25.02 20.04
CA GLY A 282 -2.09 24.74 19.59
C GLY A 282 -1.58 23.40 20.11
N PHE A 283 -0.38 23.02 19.67
CA PHE A 283 0.29 21.80 20.11
C PHE A 283 1.79 22.03 20.22
N ASN A 284 2.43 21.44 21.21
CA ASN A 284 3.87 21.18 21.16
C ASN A 284 4.10 19.73 20.80
N ILE A 285 5.01 19.51 19.84
CA ILE A 285 5.43 18.19 19.40
C ILE A 285 6.93 18.10 19.60
N GLY A 286 7.41 17.01 20.20
CA GLY A 286 8.82 16.83 20.47
C GLY A 286 9.18 15.40 20.87
N MET A 287 10.47 15.10 20.84
CA MET A 287 11.07 13.86 21.29
C MET A 287 12.35 14.19 22.05
N ASN A 288 12.61 13.47 23.14
CA ASN A 288 13.91 13.49 23.80
C ASN A 288 14.70 12.26 23.32
N CYS A 289 15.95 12.47 22.90
CA CYS A 289 16.84 11.41 22.40
C CYS A 289 18.13 11.39 23.21
N GLY A 290 18.29 10.40 24.08
CA GLY A 290 19.39 10.25 25.03
C GLY A 290 19.12 10.91 26.39
N ASP A 291 19.86 10.46 27.40
CA ASP A 291 19.68 10.86 28.81
C ASP A 291 19.88 12.37 29.02
N ASP A 292 20.90 12.96 28.39
CA ASP A 292 21.20 14.41 28.48
C ASP A 292 20.10 15.27 27.86
N ALA A 293 19.31 14.72 26.93
CA ALA A 293 18.14 15.37 26.36
C ALA A 293 16.88 15.19 27.22
N GLY A 294 16.98 14.50 28.36
CA GLY A 294 15.86 14.21 29.26
C GLY A 294 15.01 13.02 28.82
N GLN A 295 15.56 12.07 28.07
CA GLN A 295 14.86 10.82 27.75
C GLN A 295 14.84 9.91 28.99
N THR A 296 13.66 9.49 29.44
CA THR A 296 13.49 8.63 30.63
C THR A 296 13.21 7.17 30.30
N VAL A 297 12.51 6.92 29.19
CA VAL A 297 12.28 5.57 28.66
C VAL A 297 13.06 5.47 27.35
N PRO A 298 14.03 4.54 27.22
CA PRO A 298 14.81 4.33 26.00
C PRO A 298 13.99 3.58 24.95
N HIS A 299 12.82 4.14 24.58
CA HIS A 299 11.96 3.69 23.50
C HIS A 299 11.39 4.93 22.86
N ALA A 300 11.71 5.19 21.60
CA ALA A 300 11.35 6.38 20.84
C ALA A 300 9.87 6.73 21.00
N HIS A 301 9.58 7.94 21.48
CA HIS A 301 8.21 8.41 21.70
C HIS A 301 8.07 9.88 21.33
N ILE A 302 7.08 10.18 20.49
CA ILE A 302 6.68 11.55 20.17
C ILE A 302 5.67 12.00 21.21
N HIS A 303 5.99 13.10 21.89
CA HIS A 303 5.06 13.85 22.71
C HIS A 303 4.14 14.68 21.82
N LEU A 304 2.83 14.53 21.99
CA LEU A 304 1.80 15.41 21.44
C LEU A 304 1.10 16.13 22.58
N ILE A 305 1.52 17.36 22.87
CA ILE A 305 1.09 18.13 24.05
C ILE A 305 0.10 19.21 23.62
N PRO A 306 -1.20 19.09 23.96
CA PRO A 306 -2.22 20.05 23.58
C PRO A 306 -2.10 21.37 24.35
N ARG A 307 -2.15 22.49 23.65
CA ARG A 307 -2.00 23.83 24.22
C ARG A 307 -3.28 24.63 24.13
N ARG A 308 -3.57 25.39 25.17
CA ARG A 308 -4.75 26.26 25.33
C ARG A 308 -4.30 27.70 25.53
N ARG A 309 -5.16 28.66 25.20
CA ARG A 309 -4.87 30.06 25.51
C ARG A 309 -4.78 30.25 27.03
N GLY A 310 -3.67 30.81 27.51
CA GLY A 310 -3.46 31.11 28.92
C GLY A 310 -3.05 29.92 29.79
N ASP A 311 -2.72 28.78 29.19
CA ASP A 311 -2.16 27.63 29.95
C ASP A 311 -0.73 27.87 30.46
N VAL A 312 -0.03 28.84 29.88
CA VAL A 312 1.22 29.42 30.38
C VAL A 312 1.18 30.94 30.17
N GLU A 313 1.86 31.67 31.05
CA GLU A 313 1.90 33.13 31.02
C GLU A 313 2.60 33.68 29.75
N GLN A 314 3.74 33.10 29.37
CA GLN A 314 4.55 33.53 28.22
C GLN A 314 4.86 32.33 27.31
N PRO A 315 4.02 32.05 26.28
CA PRO A 315 4.22 30.89 25.41
C PRO A 315 5.31 31.08 24.35
N ARG A 316 5.76 32.31 24.12
CA ARG A 316 6.83 32.63 23.16
C ARG A 316 8.13 31.94 23.59
N GLY A 317 8.82 31.29 22.65
CA GLY A 317 9.96 30.42 22.97
C GLY A 317 9.69 28.95 22.70
N GLY A 318 8.52 28.46 23.10
CA GLY A 318 8.11 27.06 22.91
C GLY A 318 9.21 26.07 23.32
N VAL A 319 9.69 25.27 22.35
CA VAL A 319 10.74 24.26 22.53
C VAL A 319 12.03 24.82 23.13
N ARG A 320 12.34 26.11 22.96
CA ARG A 320 13.54 26.71 23.59
C ARG A 320 13.48 26.72 25.11
N GLY A 321 12.30 26.55 25.70
CA GLY A 321 12.11 26.38 27.14
C GLY A 321 12.80 25.15 27.73
N VAL A 322 13.26 24.21 26.90
CA VAL A 322 14.08 23.07 27.35
C VAL A 322 15.41 23.52 27.97
N ILE A 323 15.95 24.66 27.56
CA ILE A 323 17.10 25.28 28.23
C ILE A 323 16.61 26.44 29.09
N PRO A 324 16.72 26.36 30.42
CA PRO A 324 16.29 27.41 31.33
C PRO A 324 16.85 28.78 30.92
N GLY A 325 15.98 29.80 30.87
CA GLY A 325 16.36 31.17 30.51
C GLY A 325 16.56 31.44 29.01
N LYS A 326 16.38 30.47 28.11
CA LYS A 326 16.52 30.67 26.64
C LYS A 326 15.20 30.78 25.87
N ALA A 327 14.07 30.71 26.57
CA ALA A 327 12.73 30.80 25.98
C ALA A 327 12.41 32.20 25.43
N ASN A 328 12.78 33.26 26.15
CA ASN A 328 12.39 34.63 25.80
C ASN A 328 13.36 35.22 24.78
N TYR A 329 12.86 35.56 23.58
CA TYR A 329 13.60 36.26 22.52
C TYR A 329 12.65 37.10 21.65
#